data_AF-A0A137QW46-F1
#
_entry.id   AF-A0A137QW46-F1
#
_cell.length_a   1.000
_cell.length_b   1.000
_cell.length_c   1.000
_cell.angle_alpha   90.00
_cell.angle_beta   90.00
_cell.angle_gamma   90.00
#
_symmetry.space_group_name_H-M   'P 1'
#
loop_
_entity.id
_entity.type
_entity.pdbx_description
1 polymer ?
#
loop_
_entity_poly.entity_id
_entity_poly.type
_entity_poly.pdbx_seq_one_letter_code
_entity_poly.pdbx_strand_id
1 'polypeptide(L)'
;MAALRVIPALINKVGEEEALLDSGSQIISMFCEAVSTCKITWDPEPTINMQSANRQITKTCGLAKNVPFNFGNVTICLQVHVMEQAPYRVLLGRLFNVITESQITNSTEGYQFISITDPNTGEYTSLSTYP
;
A
#
# COMPACT_ATOMS: atom_id res chain seq x y z
N MET A 1 19.16 -0.93 -12.77
CA MET A 1 18.29 -1.14 -11.58
C MET A 1 16.95 -0.53 -11.91
N ALA A 2 15.86 -1.29 -11.78
CA ALA A 2 14.52 -0.68 -11.86
C ALA A 2 14.31 0.11 -10.56
N ALA A 3 13.90 1.38 -10.68
CA ALA A 3 13.51 2.18 -9.53
C ALA A 3 12.20 1.62 -8.95
N LEU A 4 12.10 1.64 -7.62
CA LEU A 4 10.83 1.49 -6.94
C LEU A 4 9.88 2.58 -7.41
N ARG A 5 8.57 2.29 -7.45
CA ARG A 5 7.57 3.26 -7.91
C ARG A 5 6.42 3.34 -6.94
N VAL A 6 5.82 4.51 -6.87
CA VAL A 6 4.70 4.82 -5.98
C VAL A 6 3.46 5.21 -6.78
N ILE A 7 2.31 5.15 -6.11
CA ILE A 7 1.06 5.78 -6.52
C ILE A 7 0.48 6.60 -5.37
N PRO A 8 -0.25 7.70 -5.66
CA PRO A 8 -0.93 8.44 -4.60
C PRO A 8 -2.13 7.64 -4.11
N ALA A 9 -2.38 7.70 -2.80
CA ALA A 9 -3.57 7.15 -2.19
C ALA A 9 -4.13 8.14 -1.17
N LEU A 10 -5.42 8.46 -1.29
CA LEU A 10 -6.13 9.17 -0.21
C LEU A 10 -6.59 8.12 0.81
N ILE A 11 -6.09 8.22 2.04
CA ILE A 11 -6.26 7.21 3.06
C ILE A 11 -7.18 7.73 4.15
N ASN A 12 -8.14 6.89 4.54
CA ASN A 12 -9.15 7.19 5.54
C ASN A 12 -9.99 8.44 5.22
N LYS A 13 -9.99 8.90 3.95
CA LYS A 13 -10.55 10.20 3.52
C LYS A 13 -9.95 11.40 4.26
N VAL A 14 -8.74 11.26 4.81
CA VAL A 14 -8.08 12.30 5.61
C VAL A 14 -6.78 12.77 4.95
N GLY A 15 -5.83 11.86 4.77
CA GLY A 15 -4.47 12.20 4.34
C GLY A 15 -4.12 11.50 3.03
N GLU A 16 -3.46 12.22 2.14
CA GLU A 16 -2.89 11.67 0.92
C GLU A 16 -1.43 11.25 1.19
N GLU A 17 -1.09 10.02 0.83
CA GLU A 17 0.24 9.46 1.03
C GLU A 17 0.71 8.75 -0.24
N GLU A 18 2.03 8.67 -0.40
CA GLU A 18 2.67 7.92 -1.48
C GLU A 18 2.77 6.44 -1.10
N ALA A 19 2.10 5.59 -1.88
CA ALA A 19 2.04 4.17 -1.67
C ALA A 19 3.02 3.43 -2.58
N LEU A 20 4.06 2.88 -1.96
CA LEU A 20 5.11 2.12 -2.62
C LEU A 20 4.59 0.79 -3.14
N LEU A 21 4.76 0.53 -4.44
CA LEU A 21 4.42 -0.74 -5.07
C LEU A 21 5.60 -1.72 -4.89
N ASP A 22 5.42 -2.75 -4.07
CA ASP A 22 6.46 -3.75 -3.80
C ASP A 22 5.90 -5.18 -3.89
N SER A 23 5.99 -5.77 -5.09
CA SER A 23 5.60 -7.17 -5.31
C SER A 23 6.58 -8.18 -4.66
N GLY A 24 7.71 -7.74 -4.11
CA GLY A 24 8.57 -8.58 -3.27
C GLY A 24 8.00 -8.80 -1.88
N SER A 25 7.27 -7.81 -1.35
CA SER A 25 6.62 -7.89 -0.05
C SER A 25 5.33 -8.71 -0.10
N GLN A 26 5.05 -9.43 0.99
CA GLN A 26 3.79 -10.17 1.15
C GLN A 26 2.69 -9.32 1.78
N ILE A 27 3.03 -8.23 2.48
CA ILE A 27 2.09 -7.52 3.35
C ILE A 27 1.80 -6.12 2.84
N ILE A 28 0.72 -5.55 3.33
CA ILE A 28 0.48 -4.11 3.28
C ILE A 28 0.90 -3.55 4.63
N SER A 29 1.77 -2.53 4.62
CA SER A 29 2.28 -1.91 5.83
C SER A 29 2.32 -0.39 5.71
N MET A 30 2.28 0.29 6.85
CA MET A 30 2.29 1.74 6.92
C MET A 30 3.10 2.20 8.12
N PHE A 31 3.91 3.23 7.93
CA PHE A 31 4.69 3.85 9.00
C PHE A 31 3.77 4.58 9.98
N CYS A 32 3.99 4.41 11.29
CA CYS A 32 3.13 4.94 12.35
C CYS A 32 2.90 6.46 12.28
N GLU A 33 3.87 7.22 11.78
CA GLU A 33 3.69 8.66 11.55
C GLU A 33 2.62 8.94 10.49
N ALA A 34 2.66 8.22 9.35
CA ALA A 34 1.64 8.34 8.31
C ALA A 34 0.28 7.84 8.81
N VAL A 35 0.24 6.76 9.59
CA VAL A 35 -0.98 6.28 10.26
C VAL A 35 -1.62 7.38 11.12
N SER A 36 -0.78 8.13 11.84
CA SER A 36 -1.21 9.26 12.66
C SER A 36 -1.72 10.42 11.81
N THR A 37 -1.02 10.77 10.71
CA THR A 37 -1.47 11.79 9.74
C THR A 37 -2.86 11.46 9.17
N CYS A 38 -3.09 10.19 8.81
CA CYS A 38 -4.36 9.72 8.27
C CYS A 38 -5.42 9.44 9.35
N LYS A 39 -5.12 9.69 10.63
CA LYS A 39 -6.02 9.49 11.79
C LYS A 39 -6.58 8.07 11.87
N ILE A 40 -5.73 7.08 11.61
CA ILE A 40 -6.09 5.67 11.64
C ILE A 40 -5.80 5.11 13.04
N THR A 41 -6.77 4.39 13.60
CA THR A 41 -6.58 3.58 14.80
C THR A 41 -6.21 2.16 14.42
N TRP A 42 -5.38 1.48 15.22
CA TRP A 42 -5.03 0.08 15.03
C TRP A 42 -5.20 -0.72 16.31
N ASP A 43 -5.48 -2.00 16.15
CA ASP A 43 -5.44 -2.95 17.27
C ASP A 43 -3.97 -3.31 17.53
N PRO A 44 -3.50 -3.33 18.79
CA PRO A 44 -2.13 -3.72 19.11
C PRO A 44 -1.87 -5.20 18.80
N GLU A 45 -2.92 -6.00 18.62
CA GLU A 45 -2.84 -7.40 18.18
C GLU A 45 -3.85 -7.69 17.06
N PRO A 46 -3.51 -8.53 16.06
CA PRO A 46 -2.29 -9.32 15.98
C PRO A 46 -1.08 -8.51 15.47
N THR A 47 0.10 -8.92 15.92
CA THR A 47 1.40 -8.46 15.40
C THR A 47 2.08 -9.57 14.63
N ILE A 48 2.90 -9.23 13.63
CA ILE A 48 3.73 -10.19 12.90
C ILE A 48 5.20 -9.76 12.91
N ASN A 49 6.10 -10.73 12.71
CA ASN A 49 7.51 -10.46 12.48
C ASN A 49 7.75 -10.30 10.98
N MET A 50 8.22 -9.12 10.58
CA MET A 50 8.59 -8.82 9.20
C MET A 50 10.10 -8.98 9.02
N GLN A 51 10.52 -9.85 8.10
CA GLN A 51 11.90 -9.91 7.66
C GLN A 51 12.08 -8.97 6.45
N SER A 52 12.91 -7.95 6.62
CA SER A 52 13.22 -6.99 5.55
C SER A 52 14.31 -7.52 4.61
N ALA A 53 14.56 -6.82 3.50
CA ALA A 53 15.55 -7.22 2.50
C ALA A 53 16.98 -7.32 3.06
N ASN A 54 17.32 -6.57 4.11
CA ASN A 54 18.62 -6.64 4.78
C ASN A 54 18.69 -7.76 5.85
N ARG A 55 17.67 -8.63 5.91
CA ARG A 55 17.50 -9.73 6.87
C ARG A 55 17.21 -9.31 8.31
N GLN A 56 17.03 -8.02 8.60
CA GLN A 56 16.53 -7.59 9.91
C GLN A 56 15.09 -8.04 10.07
N ILE A 57 14.80 -8.55 11.27
CA ILE A 57 13.46 -8.95 11.68
C ILE A 57 12.93 -7.84 12.60
N THR A 58 11.85 -7.21 12.17
CA THR A 58 11.16 -6.15 12.91
C THR A 58 9.72 -6.59 13.17
N LYS A 59 9.25 -6.39 14.40
CA LYS A 59 7.87 -6.69 14.78
C LYS A 59 6.96 -5.51 14.44
N THR A 60 5.77 -5.77 13.89
CA THR A 60 4.76 -4.73 13.66
C THR A 60 4.17 -4.26 15.00
N CYS A 61 3.74 -3.00 15.07
CA CYS A 61 3.05 -2.43 16.22
C CYS A 61 1.63 -2.97 16.41
N GLY A 62 1.02 -3.49 15.35
CA GLY A 62 -0.34 -4.00 15.34
C GLY A 62 -0.94 -4.03 13.94
N LEU A 63 -2.27 -4.04 13.88
CA LEU A 63 -3.04 -4.15 12.64
C LEU A 63 -4.19 -3.13 12.63
N ALA A 64 -4.20 -2.25 11.63
CA ALA A 64 -5.36 -1.44 11.31
C ALA A 64 -6.26 -2.21 10.33
N LYS A 65 -7.53 -2.37 10.70
CA LYS A 65 -8.48 -3.20 9.95
C LYS A 65 -9.38 -2.35 9.07
N ASN A 66 -9.62 -2.82 7.85
CA ASN A 66 -10.57 -2.24 6.89
C ASN A 66 -10.35 -0.73 6.64
N VAL A 67 -9.09 -0.31 6.54
CA VAL A 67 -8.76 1.09 6.26
C VAL A 67 -9.10 1.38 4.79
N PRO A 68 -9.93 2.39 4.48
CA PRO A 68 -10.26 2.70 3.10
C PRO A 68 -9.11 3.48 2.44
N PHE A 69 -8.65 2.95 1.30
CA PHE A 69 -7.68 3.57 0.41
C PHE A 69 -8.39 3.96 -0.89
N ASN A 70 -8.36 5.24 -1.20
CA ASN A 70 -8.92 5.80 -2.42
C ASN A 70 -7.80 5.93 -3.46
N PHE A 71 -7.92 5.14 -4.53
CA PHE A 71 -7.07 5.15 -5.71
C PHE A 71 -7.89 5.72 -6.87
N GLY A 72 -7.74 7.02 -7.14
CA GLY A 72 -8.64 7.72 -8.07
C GLY A 72 -10.10 7.59 -7.63
N ASN A 73 -10.94 7.00 -8.47
CA ASN A 73 -12.35 6.73 -8.19
C ASN A 73 -12.61 5.41 -7.42
N VAL A 74 -11.62 4.52 -7.31
CA VAL A 74 -11.78 3.20 -6.69
C VAL A 74 -11.42 3.27 -5.20
N THR A 75 -12.25 2.66 -4.34
CA THR A 75 -11.97 2.54 -2.90
C THR A 75 -11.74 1.09 -2.51
N ILE A 76 -10.58 0.78 -1.93
CA ILE A 76 -10.26 -0.56 -1.44
C ILE A 76 -10.05 -0.51 0.08
N CYS A 77 -10.76 -1.36 0.82
CA CYS A 77 -10.56 -1.52 2.27
C CYS A 77 -9.42 -2.50 2.54
N LEU A 78 -8.30 -2.02 3.09
CA LEU A 78 -7.09 -2.80 3.31
C LEU A 78 -6.88 -3.15 4.78
N GLN A 79 -6.26 -4.30 5.02
CA GLN A 79 -5.66 -4.65 6.32
C GLN A 79 -4.22 -4.15 6.33
N VAL A 80 -3.88 -3.24 7.24
CA VAL A 80 -2.60 -2.51 7.20
C VAL A 80 -1.81 -2.77 8.46
N HIS A 81 -0.64 -3.39 8.32
CA HIS A 81 0.28 -3.56 9.44
C HIS A 81 0.99 -2.25 9.77
N VAL A 82 0.94 -1.84 11.03
CA VAL A 82 1.61 -0.61 11.48
C VAL A 82 3.06 -0.90 11.82
N MET A 83 3.96 -0.11 11.25
CA MET A 83 5.40 -0.18 11.49
C MET A 83 5.85 0.97 12.38
N GLU A 84 6.65 0.70 13.41
CA GLU A 84 7.21 1.74 14.27
C GLU A 84 8.16 2.65 13.49
N GLN A 85 8.95 2.08 12.58
CA GLN A 85 9.83 2.80 11.67
C GLN A 85 9.87 2.07 10.33
N ALA A 86 9.82 2.83 9.23
CA ALA A 86 9.98 2.31 7.89
C ALA A 86 10.56 3.37 6.95
N PRO A 87 11.31 2.98 5.91
CA PRO A 87 11.85 3.90 4.90
C PRO A 87 10.80 4.32 3.85
N TYR A 88 9.52 4.07 4.12
CA TYR A 88 8.38 4.36 3.26
C TYR A 88 7.20 4.81 4.12
N ARG A 89 6.26 5.56 3.53
CA ARG A 89 5.02 5.96 4.19
C ARG A 89 4.01 4.81 4.19
N VAL A 90 3.76 4.26 3.01
CA VAL A 90 2.88 3.10 2.77
C VAL A 90 3.61 2.13 1.84
N LEU A 91 3.45 0.83 2.09
CA LEU A 91 3.89 -0.24 1.20
C LEU A 91 2.69 -1.11 0.83
N LEU A 92 2.49 -1.27 -0.47
CA LEU A 92 1.50 -2.16 -1.09
C LEU A 92 2.22 -3.41 -1.59
N GLY A 93 2.11 -4.48 -0.80
CA GLY A 93 2.68 -5.78 -1.13
C GLY A 93 1.85 -6.56 -2.14
N ARG A 94 2.23 -7.81 -2.38
CA ARG A 94 1.49 -8.75 -3.25
C ARG A 94 0.03 -8.95 -2.87
N LEU A 95 -0.31 -8.85 -1.59
CA LEU A 95 -1.73 -8.95 -1.16
C LEU A 95 -2.59 -7.91 -1.87
N PHE A 96 -2.10 -6.67 -2.01
CA PHE A 96 -2.80 -5.64 -2.77
C PHE A 96 -3.01 -6.07 -4.23
N ASN A 97 -1.94 -6.54 -4.89
CA ASN A 97 -2.03 -6.95 -6.29
C ASN A 97 -3.04 -8.08 -6.54
N VAL A 98 -3.12 -9.03 -5.60
CA VAL A 98 -4.03 -10.17 -5.70
C VAL A 98 -5.48 -9.72 -5.52
N ILE A 99 -5.78 -8.92 -4.50
CA ILE A 99 -7.17 -8.52 -4.21
C ILE A 99 -7.73 -7.56 -5.26
N THR A 100 -6.89 -6.76 -5.92
CA THR A 100 -7.33 -5.79 -6.92
C THR A 100 -7.11 -6.24 -8.35
N GLU A 101 -6.64 -7.48 -8.55
CA GLU A 101 -6.19 -8.02 -9.84
C GLU A 101 -5.29 -7.04 -10.61
N SER A 102 -4.36 -6.39 -9.89
CA SER A 102 -3.63 -5.25 -10.45
C SER A 102 -2.74 -5.65 -11.61
N GLN A 103 -2.64 -4.81 -12.64
CA GLN A 103 -1.76 -5.05 -13.78
C GLN A 103 -0.86 -3.84 -14.02
N ILE A 104 0.43 -4.11 -14.23
CA ILE A 104 1.40 -3.09 -14.62
C ILE A 104 1.48 -3.04 -16.14
N THR A 105 1.23 -1.86 -16.71
CA THR A 105 1.39 -1.60 -18.14
C THR A 105 2.49 -0.57 -18.34
N ASN A 106 3.50 -0.91 -19.16
CA ASN A 106 4.58 -0.01 -19.53
C ASN A 106 4.34 0.50 -20.96
N SER A 107 4.59 1.79 -21.18
CA SER A 107 4.54 2.39 -22.52
C SER A 107 5.93 2.48 -23.16
N THR A 108 5.96 2.55 -24.49
CA THR A 108 7.20 2.79 -25.25
C THR A 108 7.81 4.16 -25.00
N GLU A 109 7.02 5.09 -24.46
CA GLU A 109 7.46 6.45 -24.07
C GLU A 109 8.04 6.49 -22.65
N GLY A 110 8.14 5.33 -21.98
CA GLY A 110 8.75 5.21 -20.65
C GLY A 110 7.80 5.48 -19.49
N TYR A 111 6.51 5.71 -19.76
CA TYR A 111 5.49 5.79 -18.72
C TYR A 111 5.13 4.40 -18.20
N GLN A 112 4.74 4.33 -16.94
CA GLN A 112 4.19 3.13 -16.33
C GLN A 112 2.86 3.46 -15.66
N PHE A 113 1.92 2.53 -15.78
CA PHE A 113 0.61 2.61 -15.20
C PHE A 113 0.30 1.34 -14.42
N ILE A 114 -0.47 1.49 -13.35
CA ILE A 114 -1.08 0.37 -12.62
C ILE A 114 -2.59 0.45 -12.78
N SER A 115 -3.18 -0.67 -13.17
CA SER A 115 -4.62 -0.84 -13.14
C SER A 115 -5.07 -1.45 -11.82
N ILE A 116 -6.19 -1.00 -11.29
CA ILE A 116 -6.74 -1.46 -10.01
C ILE A 116 -8.24 -1.69 -10.21
N THR A 117 -8.72 -2.87 -9.84
CA THR A 117 -10.13 -3.24 -9.85
C THR A 117 -10.62 -3.43 -8.42
N ASP A 118 -11.78 -2.87 -8.06
CA ASP A 118 -12.45 -3.20 -6.80
C ASP A 118 -13.09 -4.58 -6.90
N PRO A 119 -12.67 -5.57 -6.09
CA PRO A 119 -13.22 -6.91 -6.14
C PRO A 119 -14.70 -6.98 -5.74
N ASN A 120 -15.24 -5.97 -5.06
CA ASN A 120 -16.63 -5.97 -4.58
C ASN A 120 -17.60 -5.34 -5.58
N THR A 121 -17.18 -4.27 -6.26
CA THR A 121 -18.04 -3.48 -7.15
C THR A 121 -17.73 -3.71 -8.64
N GLY A 122 -16.53 -4.20 -8.96
CA GLY A 122 -16.03 -4.26 -10.32
C GLY A 122 -15.63 -2.90 -10.89
N GLU A 123 -15.68 -1.83 -10.10
CA GLU A 123 -15.15 -0.53 -10.52
C GLU A 123 -13.65 -0.62 -10.78
N TYR A 124 -13.21 0.13 -11.77
CA TYR A 124 -11.84 0.05 -12.28
C TYR A 124 -11.23 1.45 -12.38
N THR A 125 -9.92 1.52 -12.14
CA THR A 125 -9.11 2.72 -12.40
C THR A 125 -7.75 2.35 -12.95
N SER A 126 -7.11 3.31 -13.61
CA SER A 126 -5.72 3.22 -14.06
C SER A 126 -4.96 4.47 -13.63
N LEU A 127 -3.88 4.28 -12.89
CA LEU A 127 -3.08 5.35 -12.31
C LEU A 127 -1.68 5.33 -12.90
N SER A 128 -1.13 6.52 -13.17
CA SER A 128 0.29 6.64 -13.51
C SER A 128 1.14 6.38 -12.27
N THR A 129 2.24 5.64 -12.43
CA THR A 129 3.22 5.41 -11.37
C THR A 129 4.44 6.30 -11.60
N TYR A 130 5.08 6.75 -10.53
CA TYR A 130 6.31 7.55 -10.60
C TYR A 130 7.41 7.01 -9.68
N PRO A 131 8.70 7.29 -10.00
CA PRO A 131 9.83 6.83 -9.19
C PRO A 131 9.88 7.45 -7.80
#